data_AF-A0A5B9P3D9-F1
#
_entry.id   AF-A0A5B9P3D9-F1
#
_cell.length_a   1.000
_cell.length_b   1.000
_cell.length_c   1.000
_cell.angle_alpha   90.00
_cell.angle_beta   90.00
_cell.angle_gamma   90.00
#
_symmetry.space_group_name_H-M   'P 1'
#
loop_
_entity.id
_entity.type
_entity.pdbx_description
1 polymer ?
#
loop_
_entity_poly.entity_id
_entity_poly.type
_entity_poly.pdbx_seq_one_letter_code
_entity_poly.pdbx_strand_id
1 'polypeptide(L)'
;MTQQTLEASTPCYLLKHGSQPISVPIHPDDPNANCVCVYGFSDKPVYDQFVKTATRLLTPYPLVKGYLANQLATDSISADTISETETVLRRLVVLDATDESQTVVLAASMASVLAAQQQGAKRVSVEYELTFDPSTKSYRFSNTVAAAAN
;
A
#
# COMPACT_ATOMS: atom_id res chain seq x y z
N MET A 1 -17.08 9.43 22.24
CA MET A 1 -17.44 8.65 21.05
C MET A 1 -16.14 8.13 20.45
N THR A 2 -15.78 6.88 20.72
CA THR A 2 -14.55 6.25 20.21
C THR A 2 -14.72 6.02 18.71
N GLN A 3 -14.05 6.84 17.91
CA GLN A 3 -13.82 6.60 16.49
C GLN A 3 -13.22 5.20 16.37
N GLN A 4 -13.91 4.26 15.73
CA GLN A 4 -13.30 2.96 15.44
C GLN A 4 -12.34 3.17 14.28
N THR A 5 -11.09 3.52 14.62
CA THR A 5 -9.98 3.46 13.67
C THR A 5 -9.88 2.02 13.19
N LEU A 6 -10.06 1.80 11.89
CA LEU A 6 -9.83 0.49 11.31
C LEU A 6 -8.32 0.24 11.39
N GLU A 7 -7.91 -0.75 12.18
CA GLU A 7 -6.51 -1.12 12.35
C GLU A 7 -6.24 -2.45 11.67
N ALA A 8 -5.15 -2.53 10.91
CA ALA A 8 -4.66 -3.77 10.33
C ALA A 8 -3.30 -4.13 10.95
N SER A 9 -2.89 -5.39 10.81
CA SER A 9 -1.58 -5.83 11.28
C SER A 9 -0.47 -5.07 10.56
N THR A 10 0.56 -4.67 11.30
CA THR A 10 1.70 -3.96 10.70
C THR A 10 2.42 -4.89 9.72
N PRO A 11 2.50 -4.54 8.43
CA PRO A 11 3.15 -5.40 7.45
C PRO A 11 4.65 -5.45 7.75
N CYS A 12 5.23 -6.66 7.75
CA CYS A 12 6.65 -6.93 7.99
C CYS A 12 7.39 -7.38 6.72
N TYR A 13 6.65 -7.76 5.68
CA TYR A 13 7.16 -8.24 4.40
C TYR A 13 6.56 -7.43 3.27
N LEU A 14 7.35 -7.16 2.23
CA LEU A 14 6.85 -6.62 0.97
C LEU A 14 7.03 -7.65 -0.14
N LEU A 15 6.15 -7.63 -1.13
CA LEU A 15 6.28 -8.47 -2.31
C LEU A 15 7.30 -7.91 -3.30
N LYS A 16 8.21 -8.77 -3.76
CA LYS A 16 9.10 -8.49 -4.88
C LYS A 16 8.93 -9.48 -6.01
N HIS A 17 9.12 -8.96 -7.22
CA HIS A 17 9.36 -9.75 -8.43
C HIS A 17 10.79 -9.47 -8.90
N GLY A 18 11.69 -10.42 -8.68
CA GLY A 18 13.12 -10.20 -8.90
C GLY A 18 13.69 -9.14 -7.93
N SER A 19 14.28 -8.07 -8.47
CA SER A 19 14.87 -6.98 -7.69
C SER A 19 13.89 -5.85 -7.33
N GLN A 20 12.73 -5.80 -7.99
CA GLN A 20 11.77 -4.71 -7.86
C GLN A 20 10.55 -5.12 -7.02
N PRO A 21 10.02 -4.21 -6.18
CA PRO A 21 8.75 -4.41 -5.51
C PRO A 21 7.62 -4.50 -6.51
N ILE A 22 6.63 -5.33 -6.20
CA ILE A 22 5.43 -5.42 -7.03
C ILE A 22 4.55 -4.25 -6.69
N SER A 23 4.34 -3.40 -7.69
CA SER A 23 3.36 -2.35 -7.61
C SER A 23 1.97 -2.89 -7.90
N VAL A 24 1.00 -2.49 -7.08
CA VAL A 24 -0.42 -2.69 -7.36
C VAL A 24 -0.80 -1.75 -8.50
N PRO A 25 -1.36 -2.26 -9.61
CA PRO A 25 -1.88 -1.39 -10.65
C PRO A 25 -3.06 -0.61 -10.07
N ILE A 26 -2.85 0.69 -9.87
CA ILE A 26 -3.90 1.61 -9.44
C ILE A 26 -4.28 2.45 -10.65
N HIS A 27 -5.57 2.52 -10.92
CA HIS A 27 -6.10 3.50 -11.85
C HIS A 27 -6.29 4.80 -11.08
N PRO A 28 -5.45 5.83 -11.29
CA PRO A 28 -5.68 7.09 -10.62
C PRO A 28 -6.95 7.73 -11.20
N ASP A 29 -7.81 8.27 -10.34
CA ASP A 29 -8.95 9.08 -10.79
C ASP A 29 -8.51 10.45 -11.33
N ASP A 30 -7.31 10.90 -10.93
CA ASP A 30 -6.65 12.09 -11.45
C ASP A 30 -5.42 11.67 -12.27
N PRO A 31 -5.37 11.96 -13.59
CA PRO A 31 -4.22 11.61 -14.44
C PRO A 31 -2.90 12.29 -14.01
N ASN A 32 -2.95 13.32 -13.16
CA ASN A 32 -1.78 13.97 -12.58
C ASN A 32 -1.38 13.38 -11.22
N ALA A 33 -2.17 12.46 -10.66
CA ALA A 33 -1.82 11.79 -9.41
C ALA A 33 -0.94 10.56 -9.69
N ASN A 34 0.35 10.67 -9.37
CA ASN A 34 1.23 9.52 -9.34
C ASN A 34 1.02 8.74 -8.04
N CYS A 35 0.49 7.52 -8.14
CA CYS A 35 0.31 6.64 -6.99
C CYS A 35 1.28 5.46 -7.05
N VAL A 36 2.08 5.29 -6.00
CA VAL A 36 2.92 4.10 -5.79
C VAL A 36 2.28 3.28 -4.70
N CYS A 37 1.78 2.10 -5.06
CA CYS A 37 1.19 1.18 -4.09
C CYS A 37 1.85 -0.17 -4.19
N VAL A 38 2.20 -0.76 -3.06
CA VAL A 38 2.89 -2.06 -2.98
C VAL A 38 2.14 -2.99 -2.05
N TYR A 39 2.27 -4.30 -2.25
CA TYR A 39 1.70 -5.28 -1.32
C TYR A 39 2.59 -5.48 -0.09
N GLY A 40 2.00 -5.35 1.09
CA GLY A 40 2.60 -5.61 2.39
C GLY A 40 1.86 -6.70 3.16
N PHE A 41 2.62 -7.54 3.84
CA PHE A 41 2.13 -8.69 4.59
C PHE A 41 2.68 -8.68 5.99
N SER A 42 1.81 -8.89 6.98
CA SER A 42 2.16 -8.94 8.39
C SER A 42 2.87 -10.23 8.76
N ASP A 43 2.51 -11.34 8.13
CA ASP A 43 3.07 -12.65 8.41
C ASP A 43 3.34 -13.49 7.14
N LYS A 44 4.02 -14.62 7.35
CA LYS A 44 4.33 -15.57 6.28
C LYS A 44 3.09 -16.34 5.78
N PRO A 45 2.17 -16.83 6.64
CA PRO A 45 0.96 -17.51 6.18
C PRO A 45 0.11 -16.74 5.17
N VAL A 46 -0.14 -15.44 5.40
CA VAL A 46 -0.94 -14.61 4.47
C VAL A 46 -0.19 -14.43 3.16
N TYR A 47 1.12 -14.19 3.22
CA TYR A 47 1.96 -14.18 2.03
C TYR A 47 1.91 -15.52 1.26
N ASP A 48 2.05 -16.66 1.94
CA ASP A 48 2.03 -17.98 1.31
C ASP A 48 0.68 -18.24 0.62
N GLN A 49 -0.41 -17.71 1.17
CA GLN A 49 -1.73 -17.77 0.55
C GLN A 49 -1.79 -16.95 -0.74
N PHE A 50 -1.30 -15.71 -0.71
CA PHE A 50 -1.24 -14.85 -1.91
C PHE A 50 -0.37 -15.45 -3.01
N VAL A 51 0.79 -16.03 -2.66
CA VAL A 51 1.68 -16.64 -3.66
C VAL A 51 1.09 -17.89 -4.30
N LYS A 52 0.19 -18.61 -3.61
CA LYS A 52 -0.50 -19.76 -4.21
C LYS A 52 -1.46 -19.36 -5.32
N THR A 53 -2.03 -18.15 -5.26
CA THR A 53 -2.94 -17.66 -6.29
C THR A 53 -2.22 -16.87 -7.38
N ALA A 54 -1.08 -16.26 -7.04
CA ALA A 54 -0.25 -15.53 -7.99
C ALA A 54 0.35 -16.46 -9.06
N THR A 55 0.28 -16.04 -10.32
CA THR A 55 0.83 -16.79 -11.46
C THR A 55 2.35 -16.58 -11.64
N ARG A 56 2.98 -15.78 -10.77
CA ARG A 56 4.38 -15.33 -10.88
C ARG A 56 5.21 -15.79 -9.70
N LEU A 57 6.54 -15.85 -9.88
CA LEU A 57 7.47 -16.16 -8.79
C LEU A 57 7.62 -14.92 -7.89
N LEU A 58 6.98 -15.01 -6.74
CA LEU A 58 6.91 -13.95 -5.74
C LEU A 58 7.82 -14.28 -4.56
N THR A 59 8.64 -13.34 -4.11
CA THR A 59 9.49 -13.53 -2.93
C THR A 59 9.13 -12.52 -1.83
N PRO A 60 9.14 -12.95 -0.55
CA PRO A 60 8.88 -12.04 0.56
C PRO A 60 10.18 -11.29 0.86
N TYR A 61 10.09 -9.96 0.92
CA TYR A 61 11.23 -9.10 1.21
C TYR A 61 11.09 -8.50 2.62
N PRO A 62 11.91 -8.94 3.60
CA PRO A 62 11.79 -8.52 5.00
C PRO A 62 12.32 -7.10 5.27
N LEU A 63 12.95 -6.45 4.29
CA LEU A 63 13.60 -5.14 4.43
C LEU A 63 12.64 -3.96 4.17
N VAL A 64 11.43 -4.06 4.72
CA VAL A 64 10.36 -3.06 4.56
C VAL A 64 10.80 -1.70 5.08
N LYS A 65 11.42 -1.62 6.26
CA LYS A 65 11.90 -0.36 6.86
C LYS A 65 12.81 0.46 5.94
N GLY A 66 13.86 -0.18 5.41
CA GLY A 66 14.84 0.49 4.57
C GLY A 66 14.26 0.89 3.22
N TYR A 67 13.39 0.05 2.64
CA TYR A 67 12.70 0.38 1.41
C TYR A 67 11.73 1.56 1.60
N LEU A 68 10.85 1.51 2.61
CA LEU A 68 9.89 2.58 2.90
C LEU A 68 10.60 3.90 3.20
N ALA A 69 11.65 3.88 4.02
CA ALA A 69 12.44 5.07 4.31
C ALA A 69 13.09 5.66 3.04
N ASN A 70 13.63 4.80 2.16
CA ASN A 70 14.24 5.26 0.90
C ASN A 70 13.19 5.84 -0.07
N GLN A 71 12.01 5.21 -0.19
CA GLN A 71 10.91 5.75 -0.99
C GLN A 71 10.51 7.14 -0.48
N LEU A 72 10.30 7.28 0.83
CA LEU A 72 9.97 8.57 1.45
C LEU A 72 11.07 9.62 1.26
N ALA A 73 12.35 9.24 1.39
CA ALA A 73 13.48 10.14 1.18
C ALA A 73 13.66 10.59 -0.28
N THR A 74 13.19 9.81 -1.25
CA THR A 74 13.29 10.15 -2.68
C THR A 74 12.39 11.34 -3.05
N ASP A 75 11.31 11.61 -2.30
CA ASP A 75 10.46 12.81 -2.53
C ASP A 75 11.21 14.11 -2.25
N SER A 76 12.16 14.09 -1.30
CA SER A 76 12.92 15.27 -0.90
C SER A 76 13.85 15.80 -2.01
N ILE A 77 14.21 14.94 -2.97
CA ILE A 77 15.20 15.26 -4.02
C ILE A 77 14.50 15.81 -5.28
N SER A 78 13.23 15.49 -5.49
CA SER A 78 12.47 15.97 -6.65
C SER A 78 11.80 17.33 -6.42
N ALA A 79 11.68 17.79 -5.16
CA ALA A 79 11.04 19.06 -4.82
C ALA A 79 11.78 20.31 -5.36
N ASP A 80 13.06 20.19 -5.72
CA ASP A 80 13.84 21.28 -6.34
C ASP A 80 13.59 21.42 -7.86
N THR A 81 12.74 20.58 -8.46
CA THR A 81 12.45 20.62 -9.91
C THR A 81 10.99 20.25 -10.22
N ILE A 82 10.02 20.88 -9.55
CA ILE A 82 8.61 20.77 -9.94
C ILE A 82 8.01 22.17 -10.09
N SER A 83 7.88 22.61 -11.34
CA SER A 83 6.99 23.68 -11.76
C SER A 83 5.56 23.40 -11.27
N GLU A 84 4.98 24.34 -10.51
CA GLU A 84 3.56 24.77 -10.37
C GLU A 84 2.39 23.79 -10.63
N THR A 85 2.62 22.49 -10.61
CA THR A 85 1.58 21.45 -10.74
C THR A 85 1.86 20.46 -9.63
N GLU A 86 1.21 20.65 -8.48
CA GLU A 86 1.29 19.78 -7.30
C GLU A 86 0.86 18.35 -7.69
N THR A 87 1.80 17.56 -8.17
CA THR A 87 1.64 16.13 -8.39
C THR A 87 1.60 15.48 -7.00
N VAL A 88 0.40 15.22 -6.48
CA VAL A 88 0.22 14.57 -5.19
C VAL A 88 0.69 13.11 -5.30
N LEU A 89 1.94 12.86 -4.94
CA LEU A 89 2.52 11.52 -4.90
C LEU A 89 1.93 10.74 -3.72
N ARG A 90 1.03 9.80 -4.00
CA ARG A 90 0.44 8.92 -2.96
C ARG A 90 1.24 7.63 -2.85
N ARG A 91 1.87 7.40 -1.71
CA ARG A 91 2.65 6.17 -1.44
C ARG A 91 1.96 5.28 -0.42
N LEU A 92 1.49 4.13 -0.87
CA LEU A 92 0.60 3.25 -0.13
C LEU A 92 1.15 1.83 -0.02
N VAL A 93 0.72 1.14 1.02
CA VAL A 93 0.99 -0.28 1.25
C VAL A 93 -0.36 -0.97 1.41
N VAL A 94 -0.70 -1.88 0.51
CA VAL A 94 -1.82 -2.81 0.69
C VAL A 94 -1.50 -3.75 1.84
N LEU A 95 -2.47 -3.97 2.72
CA LEU A 95 -2.31 -4.70 3.96
C LEU A 95 -2.97 -6.07 3.83
N ASP A 96 -2.17 -7.13 3.93
CA ASP A 96 -2.63 -8.52 4.05
C ASP A 96 -3.64 -8.95 2.96
N ALA A 97 -3.38 -8.55 1.71
CA ALA A 97 -4.16 -9.06 0.58
C ALA A 97 -3.97 -10.57 0.45
N THR A 98 -5.06 -11.28 0.15
CA THR A 98 -5.06 -12.74 -0.02
C THR A 98 -4.98 -13.18 -1.48
N ASP A 99 -5.27 -12.26 -2.42
CA ASP A 99 -5.24 -12.50 -3.87
C ASP A 99 -4.96 -11.21 -4.66
N GLU A 100 -4.39 -11.33 -5.87
CA GLU A 100 -4.12 -10.19 -6.76
C GLU A 100 -5.41 -9.50 -7.25
N SER A 101 -6.51 -10.24 -7.36
CA SER A 101 -7.84 -9.79 -7.81
C SER A 101 -8.86 -9.71 -6.67
N GLN A 102 -8.39 -9.67 -5.42
CA GLN A 102 -9.26 -9.50 -4.26
C GLN A 102 -10.12 -8.24 -4.44
N THR A 103 -11.44 -8.40 -4.39
CA THR A 103 -12.39 -7.33 -4.74
C THR A 103 -12.18 -6.06 -3.94
N VAL A 104 -11.84 -6.19 -2.65
CA VAL A 104 -11.58 -5.06 -1.75
C VAL A 104 -10.32 -5.35 -0.96
N VAL A 105 -9.37 -4.41 -0.99
CA VAL A 105 -8.13 -4.48 -0.20
C VAL A 105 -7.95 -3.20 0.61
N LEU A 106 -7.39 -3.35 1.81
CA LEU A 106 -7.11 -2.24 2.72
C LEU A 106 -5.70 -1.73 2.47
N ALA A 107 -5.49 -0.43 2.61
CA ALA A 107 -4.19 0.18 2.46
C ALA A 107 -3.92 1.27 3.51
N ALA A 108 -2.65 1.38 3.88
CA ALA A 108 -2.13 2.46 4.72
C ALA A 108 -1.01 3.19 3.99
N SER A 109 -0.73 4.45 4.36
CA SER A 109 0.43 5.15 3.83
C SER A 109 1.75 4.46 4.23
N MET A 110 2.74 4.54 3.34
CA MET A 110 4.10 4.06 3.63
C MET A 110 4.68 4.70 4.90
N ALA A 111 4.33 5.97 5.16
CA ALA A 111 4.74 6.71 6.36
C ALA A 111 4.14 6.10 7.63
N SER A 112 2.83 5.82 7.66
CA SER A 112 2.16 5.20 8.80
C SER A 112 2.70 3.80 9.08
N VAL A 113 2.94 3.00 8.03
CA VAL A 113 3.58 1.68 8.17
C VAL A 113 4.99 1.80 8.74
N LEU A 114 5.81 2.72 8.23
CA LEU A 114 7.17 2.92 8.71
C LEU A 114 7.16 3.35 10.19
N ALA A 115 6.29 4.27 10.57
CA ALA A 115 6.14 4.73 11.94
C ALA A 115 5.73 3.58 12.87
N ALA A 116 4.73 2.79 12.48
CA ALA A 116 4.31 1.61 13.24
C ALA A 116 5.46 0.60 13.41
N GLN A 117 6.23 0.35 12.34
CA GLN A 117 7.39 -0.54 12.39
C GLN A 117 8.54 0.00 13.26
N GLN A 118 8.76 1.31 13.29
CA GLN A 118 9.78 1.96 14.14
C GLN A 118 9.40 1.90 15.62
N GLN A 119 8.11 2.09 15.93
CA GLN A 119 7.56 2.01 17.28
C GLN A 119 7.37 0.57 17.77
N GLY A 120 7.55 -0.43 16.90
CA GLY A 120 7.26 -1.83 17.23
C GLY A 120 5.76 -2.10 17.43
N ALA A 121 4.91 -1.24 16.88
CA ALA A 121 3.47 -1.39 16.92
C ALA A 121 3.05 -2.60 16.09
N LYS A 122 2.19 -3.45 16.68
CA LYS A 122 1.64 -4.63 15.99
C LYS A 122 0.58 -4.29 14.96
N ARG A 123 0.06 -3.06 15.02
CA ARG A 123 -1.02 -2.57 14.17
C ARG A 123 -0.69 -1.21 13.58
N VAL A 124 -1.26 -0.96 12.40
CA VAL A 124 -1.22 0.30 11.68
C VAL A 124 -2.63 0.73 11.34
N SER A 125 -2.90 2.04 11.39
CA SER A 125 -4.17 2.61 10.97
C SER A 125 -4.36 2.42 9.47
N VAL A 126 -5.52 1.90 9.08
CA VAL A 126 -5.95 1.83 7.69
C VAL A 126 -6.49 3.19 7.29
N GLU A 127 -6.01 3.70 6.17
CA GLU A 127 -6.33 5.05 5.67
C GLU A 127 -7.12 5.00 4.37
N TYR A 128 -6.99 3.91 3.61
CA TYR A 128 -7.55 3.75 2.28
C TYR A 128 -8.17 2.37 2.11
N GLU A 129 -9.24 2.34 1.32
CA GLU A 129 -9.82 1.13 0.79
C GLU A 129 -9.72 1.18 -0.74
N LEU A 130 -9.27 0.09 -1.33
CA LEU A 130 -9.08 -0.04 -2.76
C LEU A 130 -10.02 -1.13 -3.28
N THR A 131 -10.77 -0.82 -4.34
CA THR A 131 -11.69 -1.78 -4.98
C THR A 131 -11.12 -2.21 -6.33
N PHE A 132 -11.04 -3.52 -6.56
CA PHE A 132 -10.56 -4.09 -7.82
C PHE A 132 -11.61 -3.92 -8.92
N ASP A 133 -11.22 -3.28 -10.01
CA ASP A 133 -12.00 -3.15 -11.22
C ASP A 133 -11.58 -4.24 -12.22
N PRO A 134 -12.42 -5.28 -12.46
CA PRO A 134 -12.06 -6.38 -13.34
C PRO A 134 -11.97 -5.96 -14.82
N SER A 135 -12.60 -4.86 -15.21
CA SER A 135 -12.55 -4.36 -16.59
C SER A 135 -11.19 -3.74 -16.90
N THR A 136 -10.57 -3.05 -15.94
CA THR A 136 -9.25 -2.41 -16.09
C THR A 136 -8.12 -3.21 -15.44
N LYS A 137 -8.43 -4.32 -14.76
CA LYS A 137 -7.48 -5.14 -13.97
C LYS A 137 -6.65 -4.29 -13.01
N SER A 138 -7.27 -3.26 -12.47
CA SER A 138 -6.61 -2.24 -11.65
C SER A 138 -7.48 -1.92 -10.44
N TYR A 139 -6.86 -1.43 -9.38
CA TYR A 139 -7.57 -0.96 -8.20
C TYR A 139 -7.95 0.51 -8.35
N ARG A 140 -9.12 0.87 -7.83
CA ARG A 140 -9.57 2.25 -7.69
C ARG A 140 -9.66 2.62 -6.22
N PHE A 141 -9.49 3.89 -5.93
CA PHE A 141 -9.76 4.42 -4.60
C PHE A 141 -11.26 4.37 -4.34
N SER A 142 -11.66 3.56 -3.36
CA SER A 142 -12.95 3.76 -2.74
C SER A 142 -12.79 4.94 -1.78
N ASN A 143 -13.74 5.88 -1.79
CA ASN A 143 -13.67 7.05 -0.90
C ASN A 143 -13.39 6.59 0.53
N THR A 144 -12.51 7.34 1.18
CA THR A 144 -11.95 7.19 2.53
C THR A 144 -12.80 6.35 3.49
N VAL A 145 -12.15 5.53 4.33
CA VAL A 145 -12.72 5.10 5.63
C VAL A 145 -12.88 6.34 6.54
N ALA A 146 -13.80 7.22 6.16
CA ALA A 146 -14.25 8.38 6.92
C ALA A 146 -15.77 8.37 6.89
N ALA A 147 -16.34 7.87 7.99
CA ALA A 147 -17.67 8.15 8.51
C ALA A 147 -18.82 8.12 7.49
N ALA A 148 -19.49 6.96 7.39
CA ALA A 148 -20.92 6.99 7.14
C ALA A 148 -21.60 7.72 8.32
N ALA A 149 -21.97 8.98 8.11
CA ALA A 149 -22.95 9.69 8.92
C ALA A 149 -23.99 10.30 7.97
N ASN A 150 -25.18 9.67 8.01
CA ASN A 150 -26.51 10.07 7.52
C ASN A 150 -26.64 11.31 6.64
#